data_AF-A0AA39VSI3-F1
#
_entry.id   AF-A0AA39VSI3-F1
#
_cell.length_a   1.000
_cell.length_b   1.000
_cell.length_c   1.000
_cell.angle_alpha   90.00
_cell.angle_beta   90.00
_cell.angle_gamma   90.00
#
_symmetry.space_group_name_H-M   'P 1'
#
loop_
_entity.id
_entity.type
_entity.pdbx_description
1 polymer ?
#
loop_
_entity_poly.entity_id
_entity_poly.type
_entity_poly.pdbx_seq_one_letter_code
_entity_poly.pdbx_strand_id
1 'polypeptide(L)'
;MTAAAMSVTAASTTNSSSSTTNSSSSTLLTTFVFGDSLTEVGNNNYLQYSLARSDYPWYGVDFSGGKATGRFTNGRTIGDIISEKLGIPSPPPYFSLSKDDDALLKGVNYASGGAGILNDTGLYFIQRLSFDDQINLFKKTKETIKAKIGDEAANKLCNESMYFVGIGTYRIACHTS
;
A
#
# COMPACT_ATOMS: atom_id res chain seq x y z
N MET A 1 48.33 -8.59 67.54
CA MET A 1 48.71 -8.67 66.11
C MET A 1 47.44 -9.00 65.32
N THR A 2 46.98 -8.00 64.55
CA THR A 2 46.06 -8.02 63.39
C THR A 2 44.97 -9.09 63.29
N ALA A 3 43.71 -8.65 63.46
CA ALA A 3 42.52 -9.32 62.92
C ALA A 3 42.23 -8.77 61.51
N ALA A 4 42.14 -9.65 60.51
CA ALA A 4 41.80 -9.29 59.13
C ALA A 4 40.32 -9.60 58.86
N ALA A 5 39.59 -8.60 58.35
CA ALA A 5 38.22 -8.73 57.86
C ALA A 5 38.23 -9.33 56.44
N MET A 6 37.40 -10.36 56.20
CA MET A 6 37.14 -10.89 54.85
C MET A 6 35.76 -10.42 54.38
N SER A 7 35.76 -9.58 53.34
CA SER A 7 34.57 -9.09 52.63
C SER A 7 33.92 -10.21 51.82
N VAL A 8 32.59 -10.30 51.87
CA VAL A 8 31.78 -11.20 51.03
C VAL A 8 31.25 -10.39 49.84
N THR A 9 31.68 -10.75 48.62
CA THR A 9 31.15 -10.17 47.38
C THR A 9 30.24 -11.20 46.71
N ALA A 10 28.95 -10.93 46.62
CA ALA A 10 27.98 -11.76 45.90
C ALA A 10 28.04 -11.46 44.39
N ALA A 11 28.36 -12.47 43.57
CA ALA A 11 28.28 -12.38 42.12
C ALA A 11 26.87 -12.81 41.65
N SER A 12 26.16 -11.92 40.97
CA SER A 12 24.86 -12.18 40.35
C SER A 12 25.05 -12.78 38.95
N THR A 13 24.77 -14.08 38.80
CA THR A 13 24.71 -14.74 37.49
C THR A 13 23.32 -14.59 36.89
N THR A 14 23.14 -13.73 35.88
CA THR A 14 21.92 -13.65 35.08
C THR A 14 22.01 -14.63 33.92
N ASN A 15 21.17 -15.67 33.96
CA ASN A 15 21.05 -16.69 32.93
C ASN A 15 20.10 -16.19 31.83
N SER A 16 20.65 -15.77 30.68
CA SER A 16 19.85 -15.33 29.53
C SER A 16 19.43 -16.54 28.69
N SER A 17 18.19 -16.98 28.90
CA SER A 17 17.53 -17.98 28.06
C SER A 17 17.23 -17.39 26.68
N SER A 18 18.03 -17.72 25.67
CA SER A 18 17.78 -17.36 24.28
C SER A 18 16.71 -18.28 23.67
N SER A 19 15.47 -17.81 23.64
CA SER A 19 14.40 -18.43 22.86
C SER A 19 14.62 -18.18 21.37
N THR A 20 15.19 -19.16 20.68
CA THR A 20 15.36 -19.14 19.21
C THR A 20 13.99 -19.39 18.56
N THR A 21 13.22 -18.33 18.32
CA THR A 21 12.04 -18.42 17.45
C THR A 21 12.52 -18.44 16.00
N ASN A 22 12.49 -19.61 15.37
CA ASN A 22 12.64 -19.76 13.92
C ASN A 22 11.50 -18.99 13.23
N SER A 23 11.78 -17.75 12.82
CA SER A 23 10.93 -17.01 11.90
C SER A 23 11.04 -17.65 10.52
N SER A 24 10.10 -18.53 10.19
CA SER A 24 9.84 -18.83 8.78
C SER A 24 9.43 -17.52 8.13
N SER A 25 10.33 -16.90 7.37
CA SER A 25 10.07 -15.74 6.55
C SER A 25 9.00 -16.11 5.52
N SER A 26 7.73 -15.97 5.91
CA SER A 26 6.61 -15.91 4.99
C SER A 26 6.92 -14.71 4.10
N THR A 27 7.37 -14.99 2.88
CA THR A 27 7.57 -13.94 1.89
C THR A 27 6.19 -13.33 1.66
N LEU A 28 5.93 -12.17 2.27
CA LEU A 28 4.67 -11.47 2.12
C LEU A 28 4.45 -11.22 0.62
N LEU A 29 3.33 -11.69 0.09
CA LEU A 29 2.99 -11.55 -1.32
C LEU A 29 2.92 -10.07 -1.71
N THR A 30 3.89 -9.61 -2.51
CA THR A 30 3.90 -8.25 -3.05
C THR A 30 2.71 -8.04 -3.97
N THR A 31 1.95 -6.97 -3.75
CA THR A 31 0.71 -6.72 -4.52
C THR A 31 0.69 -5.33 -5.14
N PHE A 32 0.50 -5.26 -6.45
CA PHE A 32 0.32 -4.01 -7.19
C PHE A 32 -1.13 -3.87 -7.64
N VAL A 33 -1.75 -2.72 -7.35
CA VAL A 33 -3.18 -2.49 -7.60
C VAL A 33 -3.35 -1.35 -8.60
N PHE A 34 -4.15 -1.60 -9.63
CA PHE A 34 -4.55 -0.65 -10.67
C PHE A 34 -6.07 -0.62 -10.71
N GLY A 35 -6.66 0.54 -10.99
CA GLY A 35 -8.11 0.61 -11.01
C GLY A 35 -8.72 1.99 -10.98
N ASP A 36 -10.03 1.96 -10.77
CA ASP A 36 -10.90 3.12 -10.61
C ASP A 36 -11.27 3.36 -9.13
N SER A 37 -12.38 4.05 -8.87
CA SER A 37 -12.83 4.36 -7.51
C SER A 37 -13.11 3.11 -6.66
N LEU A 38 -13.35 1.95 -7.27
CA LEU A 38 -13.62 0.70 -6.53
C LEU A 38 -12.40 0.15 -5.81
N THR A 39 -11.19 0.52 -6.22
CA THR A 39 -9.93 0.06 -5.60
C THR A 39 -9.00 1.18 -5.18
N GLU A 40 -9.46 2.42 -5.29
CA GLU A 40 -8.71 3.60 -4.83
C GLU A 40 -8.64 3.66 -3.30
N VAL A 41 -7.45 3.98 -2.80
CA VAL A 41 -7.14 4.08 -1.36
C VAL A 41 -6.55 5.45 -0.97
N GLY A 42 -6.76 6.47 -1.81
CA GLY A 42 -6.51 7.87 -1.45
C GLY A 42 -5.51 8.60 -2.35
N ASN A 43 -5.15 8.06 -3.51
CA ASN A 43 -4.29 8.75 -4.48
C ASN A 43 -4.89 10.09 -4.93
N ASN A 44 -6.20 10.19 -5.09
CA ASN A 44 -6.84 11.42 -5.55
C ASN A 44 -6.80 12.54 -4.49
N ASN A 45 -6.57 12.21 -3.23
CA ASN A 45 -6.48 13.21 -2.16
C ASN A 45 -5.18 14.04 -2.27
N TYR A 46 -4.19 13.54 -2.98
CA TYR A 46 -2.94 14.25 -3.30
C TYR A 46 -3.04 15.10 -4.58
N LEU A 47 -4.13 14.98 -5.33
CA LEU A 47 -4.38 15.74 -6.56
C LEU A 47 -5.15 17.02 -6.20
N GLN A 48 -4.48 18.17 -6.33
CA GLN A 48 -4.99 19.47 -5.87
C GLN A 48 -6.32 19.87 -6.52
N TYR A 49 -6.52 19.51 -7.79
CA TYR A 49 -7.70 19.89 -8.56
C TYR A 49 -8.69 18.75 -8.77
N SER A 50 -8.47 17.58 -8.15
CA SER A 50 -9.39 16.45 -8.31
C SER A 50 -10.70 16.75 -7.60
N LEU A 51 -11.82 16.58 -8.33
CA LEU A 51 -13.15 16.58 -7.73
C LEU A 51 -13.56 15.17 -7.25
N ALA A 52 -12.89 14.13 -7.73
CA ALA A 52 -13.10 12.77 -7.28
C ALA A 52 -12.20 12.48 -6.07
N ARG A 53 -12.45 13.13 -4.94
CA ARG A 53 -11.68 12.89 -3.70
C ARG A 53 -12.38 11.89 -2.79
N SER A 54 -11.60 11.15 -2.03
CA SER A 54 -12.04 10.12 -1.10
C SER A 54 -11.73 10.48 0.37
N ASP A 55 -11.49 11.77 0.65
CA ASP A 55 -11.24 12.34 1.97
C ASP A 55 -12.40 13.18 2.54
N TYR A 56 -13.59 13.08 1.95
CA TYR A 56 -14.77 13.76 2.48
C TYR A 56 -15.20 13.19 3.85
N PRO A 57 -15.75 14.03 4.75
CA PRO A 57 -16.02 13.66 6.14
C PRO A 57 -17.09 12.56 6.34
N TRP A 58 -17.87 12.24 5.31
CA TRP A 58 -18.85 11.15 5.35
C TRP A 58 -18.27 9.78 4.93
N TYR A 59 -17.03 9.72 4.45
CA TYR A 59 -16.33 8.45 4.17
C TYR A 59 -15.59 7.94 5.40
N GLY A 60 -15.44 6.61 5.51
CA GLY A 60 -14.71 5.97 6.60
C GLY A 60 -15.43 5.88 7.95
N VAL A 61 -16.75 6.11 7.99
CA VAL A 61 -17.58 6.04 9.21
C VAL A 61 -17.54 4.64 9.87
N ASP A 62 -17.41 3.57 9.07
CA ASP A 62 -17.38 2.18 9.56
C ASP A 62 -15.97 1.70 9.93
N PHE A 63 -14.93 2.54 9.76
CA PHE A 63 -13.59 2.24 10.28
C PHE A 63 -13.42 2.69 11.74
N SER A 64 -12.54 2.01 12.47
CA SER A 64 -12.17 2.39 13.83
C SER A 64 -11.66 3.84 13.86
N GLY A 65 -12.45 4.75 14.43
CA GLY A 65 -12.13 6.17 14.54
C GLY A 65 -12.96 7.10 13.65
N GLY A 66 -13.81 6.58 12.74
CA GLY A 66 -14.79 7.37 11.99
C GLY A 66 -14.18 8.48 11.11
N LYS A 67 -12.96 8.28 10.61
CA LYS A 67 -12.23 9.24 9.76
C LYS A 67 -12.11 8.72 8.34
N ALA A 68 -12.14 9.63 7.37
CA ALA A 68 -11.93 9.29 5.98
C ALA A 68 -10.56 8.64 5.77
N THR A 69 -10.57 7.42 5.20
CA THR A 69 -9.35 6.61 5.00
C THR A 69 -8.78 6.71 3.59
N GLY A 70 -9.29 7.63 2.78
CA GLY A 70 -9.00 7.69 1.34
C GLY A 70 -9.73 6.62 0.52
N ARG A 71 -10.85 6.09 1.00
CA ARG A 71 -11.66 5.10 0.28
C ARG A 71 -13.00 5.72 -0.08
N PHE A 72 -13.52 5.47 -1.27
CA PHE A 72 -14.86 5.94 -1.70
C PHE A 72 -16.03 5.19 -1.04
N THR A 73 -15.82 4.63 0.15
CA THR A 73 -16.85 3.90 0.90
C THR A 73 -16.77 4.24 2.38
N ASN A 74 -17.80 3.87 3.14
CA ASN A 74 -17.77 4.02 4.61
C ASN A 74 -16.83 3.03 5.28
N GLY A 75 -16.34 2.02 4.55
CA GLY A 75 -15.47 0.97 5.03
C GLY A 75 -14.51 0.46 3.96
N ARG A 76 -14.43 -0.86 3.83
CA ARG A 76 -13.44 -1.55 3.00
C ARG A 76 -13.81 -1.55 1.52
N THR A 77 -12.83 -1.26 0.65
CA THR A 77 -12.93 -1.44 -0.79
C THR A 77 -12.81 -2.92 -1.18
N ILE A 78 -13.11 -3.27 -2.43
CA ILE A 78 -12.91 -4.64 -2.91
C ILE A 78 -11.44 -5.05 -2.86
N GLY A 79 -10.52 -4.09 -3.06
CA GLY A 79 -9.08 -4.30 -2.88
C GLY A 79 -8.76 -4.75 -1.45
N ASP A 80 -9.35 -4.11 -0.43
CA ASP A 80 -9.12 -4.47 0.97
C ASP A 80 -9.69 -5.85 1.35
N ILE A 81 -10.83 -6.21 0.77
CA ILE A 81 -11.45 -7.53 1.00
C ILE A 81 -10.58 -8.63 0.39
N ILE A 82 -10.04 -8.40 -0.81
CA ILE A 82 -9.13 -9.33 -1.47
C ILE A 82 -7.83 -9.46 -0.66
N SER A 83 -7.25 -8.34 -0.22
CA SER A 83 -6.03 -8.36 0.59
C SER A 83 -6.20 -9.16 1.89
N GLU A 84 -7.30 -8.99 2.63
CA GLU A 84 -7.54 -9.81 3.83
C GLU A 84 -7.80 -11.27 3.53
N LYS A 85 -8.55 -11.59 2.48
CA LYS A 85 -8.76 -13.00 2.10
C LYS A 85 -7.43 -13.70 1.77
N LEU A 86 -6.45 -12.94 1.32
CA LEU A 86 -5.09 -13.40 1.03
C LEU A 86 -4.14 -13.28 2.23
N GLY A 87 -4.62 -12.77 3.38
CA GLY A 87 -3.81 -12.60 4.59
C GLY A 87 -2.71 -11.53 4.47
N ILE A 88 -2.85 -10.59 3.53
CA ILE A 88 -1.89 -9.51 3.28
C ILE A 88 -2.49 -8.14 3.62
N PRO A 89 -1.66 -7.16 4.03
CA PRO A 89 -2.14 -5.79 4.20
C PRO A 89 -2.55 -5.18 2.84
N SER A 90 -3.53 -4.27 2.86
CA SER A 90 -3.84 -3.46 1.67
C SER A 90 -2.63 -2.60 1.31
N PRO A 91 -2.18 -2.58 0.04
CA PRO A 91 -1.12 -1.70 -0.40
C PRO A 91 -1.48 -0.22 -0.20
N PRO A 92 -0.52 0.64 0.19
CA PRO A 92 -0.74 2.07 0.36
C PRO A 92 -0.90 2.79 -0.98
N PRO A 93 -1.52 3.99 -1.00
CA PRO A 93 -1.58 4.81 -2.21
C PRO A 93 -0.18 5.30 -2.58
N TYR A 94 0.16 5.26 -3.88
CA TYR A 94 1.46 5.68 -4.40
C TYR A 94 1.90 7.05 -3.88
N PHE A 95 1.01 8.05 -3.87
CA PHE A 95 1.38 9.41 -3.46
C PHE A 95 1.54 9.61 -1.95
N SER A 96 1.22 8.61 -1.12
CA SER A 96 1.54 8.65 0.32
C SER A 96 2.98 8.23 0.63
N LEU A 97 3.65 7.57 -0.33
CA LEU A 97 4.98 7.01 -0.13
C LEU A 97 6.08 8.02 -0.46
N SER A 98 7.15 7.96 0.30
CA SER A 98 8.40 8.61 -0.09
C SER A 98 9.09 7.82 -1.21
N LYS A 99 9.97 8.47 -1.98
CA LYS A 99 10.67 7.83 -3.11
C LYS A 99 11.54 6.64 -2.68
N ASP A 100 12.03 6.65 -1.44
CA ASP A 100 12.95 5.64 -0.92
C ASP A 100 12.27 4.70 0.10
N ASP A 101 10.94 4.67 0.12
CA ASP A 101 10.18 3.86 1.07
C ASP A 101 10.31 2.35 0.78
N ASP A 102 10.59 1.55 1.80
CA ASP A 102 10.65 0.09 1.68
C ASP A 102 9.26 -0.55 1.49
N ALA A 103 8.18 0.20 1.77
CA ALA A 103 6.83 -0.21 1.43
C ALA A 103 6.66 -0.48 -0.08
N LEU A 104 7.46 0.15 -0.94
CA LEU A 104 7.48 -0.10 -2.39
C LEU A 104 7.77 -1.58 -2.72
N LEU A 105 8.54 -2.28 -1.89
CA LEU A 105 8.86 -3.71 -2.06
C LEU A 105 7.70 -4.63 -1.66
N LYS A 106 6.76 -4.13 -0.86
CA LYS A 106 5.60 -4.88 -0.35
C LYS A 106 4.35 -4.69 -1.23
N GLY A 107 4.40 -3.73 -2.15
CA GLY A 107 3.33 -3.46 -3.09
C GLY A 107 2.77 -2.05 -2.96
N VAL A 108 2.11 -1.58 -4.01
CA VAL A 108 1.62 -0.20 -4.12
C VAL A 108 0.27 -0.17 -4.84
N ASN A 109 -0.60 0.74 -4.42
CA ASN A 109 -1.86 1.00 -5.08
C ASN A 109 -1.79 2.28 -5.93
N TYR A 110 -2.02 2.13 -7.23
CA TYR A 110 -2.03 3.19 -8.24
C TYR A 110 -3.44 3.62 -8.65
N ALA A 111 -4.49 2.96 -8.17
CA ALA A 111 -5.87 3.22 -8.57
C ALA A 111 -6.29 4.68 -8.28
N SER A 112 -7.18 5.21 -9.12
CA SER A 112 -7.63 6.61 -9.07
C SER A 112 -9.13 6.70 -9.33
N GLY A 113 -9.86 7.42 -8.47
CA GLY A 113 -11.28 7.70 -8.68
C GLY A 113 -11.51 8.47 -9.98
N GLY A 114 -12.52 8.07 -10.77
CA GLY A 114 -12.74 8.65 -12.10
C GLY A 114 -11.82 8.07 -13.19
N ALA A 115 -10.96 7.09 -12.87
CA ALA A 115 -10.23 6.36 -13.90
C ALA A 115 -11.18 5.49 -14.72
N GLY A 116 -11.09 5.56 -16.04
CA GLY A 116 -11.79 4.66 -16.96
C GLY A 116 -10.79 4.12 -17.98
N ILE A 117 -11.23 3.15 -18.80
CA ILE A 117 -10.37 2.50 -19.80
C ILE A 117 -9.83 3.51 -20.82
N LEU A 118 -10.61 4.54 -21.17
CA LEU A 118 -10.16 5.59 -22.08
C LEU A 118 -9.58 6.78 -21.31
N ASN A 119 -8.59 7.44 -21.91
CA ASN A 119 -7.95 8.60 -21.30
C ASN A 119 -8.92 9.79 -21.08
N ASP A 120 -10.02 9.82 -21.83
CA ASP A 120 -11.04 10.87 -21.76
C ASP A 120 -12.17 10.54 -20.77
N THR A 121 -12.19 9.32 -20.22
CA THR A 121 -13.22 8.94 -19.24
C THR A 121 -12.97 9.64 -17.91
N GLY A 122 -13.97 10.34 -17.39
CA GLY A 122 -13.85 11.06 -16.12
C GLY A 122 -13.25 12.47 -16.22
N LEU A 123 -13.16 13.06 -17.41
CA LEU A 123 -12.74 14.46 -17.61
C LEU A 123 -13.52 15.46 -16.73
N TYR A 124 -14.79 15.16 -16.42
CA TYR A 124 -15.61 15.96 -15.51
C TYR A 124 -15.06 16.04 -14.07
N PHE A 125 -14.13 15.16 -13.68
CA PHE A 125 -13.48 15.18 -12.36
C PHE A 125 -12.23 16.08 -12.30
N ILE A 126 -11.95 16.83 -13.37
CA ILE A 126 -10.86 17.82 -13.56
C ILE A 126 -9.46 17.19 -13.52
N GLN A 127 -9.10 16.49 -12.46
CA GLN A 127 -7.81 15.84 -12.29
C GLN A 127 -7.98 14.42 -11.75
N ARG A 128 -7.39 13.45 -12.45
CA ARG A 128 -7.38 12.02 -12.10
C ARG A 128 -6.08 11.38 -12.61
N LEU A 129 -5.76 10.16 -12.19
CA LEU A 129 -4.75 9.33 -12.86
C LEU A 129 -5.43 8.46 -13.92
N SER A 130 -5.08 8.67 -15.19
CA SER A 130 -5.50 7.77 -16.26
C SER A 130 -4.84 6.41 -16.09
N PHE A 131 -5.34 5.38 -16.77
CA PHE A 131 -4.69 4.07 -16.69
C PHE A 131 -3.23 4.12 -17.19
N ASP A 132 -2.93 4.94 -18.21
CA ASP A 132 -1.57 5.18 -18.66
C ASP A 132 -0.70 5.85 -17.58
N ASP A 133 -1.26 6.80 -16.83
CA ASP A 133 -0.58 7.40 -15.68
C ASP A 133 -0.26 6.33 -14.62
N GLN A 134 -1.21 5.45 -14.31
CA GLN A 134 -1.01 4.36 -13.35
C GLN A 134 0.12 3.41 -13.80
N ILE A 135 0.16 3.06 -15.08
CA ILE A 135 1.26 2.27 -15.67
C ILE A 135 2.59 3.02 -15.58
N ASN A 136 2.61 4.32 -15.83
CA ASN A 136 3.82 5.13 -15.74
C ASN A 136 4.33 5.26 -14.30
N LEU A 137 3.43 5.37 -13.31
CA LEU A 137 3.79 5.32 -11.89
C LEU A 137 4.37 3.96 -11.52
N PHE A 138 3.78 2.86 -11.99
CA PHE A 138 4.34 1.52 -11.78
C PHE A 138 5.73 1.35 -12.39
N LYS A 139 5.97 1.85 -13.61
CA LYS A 139 7.31 1.85 -14.22
C LYS A 139 8.33 2.58 -13.34
N LYS A 140 7.97 3.74 -12.79
CA LYS A 140 8.83 4.48 -11.85
C LYS A 140 9.11 3.66 -10.59
N THR A 141 8.09 3.02 -10.01
CA THR A 141 8.27 2.11 -8.87
C THR A 141 9.23 0.97 -9.22
N LYS A 142 9.10 0.35 -10.39
CA LYS A 142 9.98 -0.73 -10.83
C LYS A 142 11.44 -0.27 -10.92
N GLU A 143 11.70 0.91 -11.46
CA GLU A 143 13.06 1.47 -11.51
C GLU A 143 13.62 1.76 -10.10
N THR A 144 12.79 2.28 -9.18
CA THR A 144 13.20 2.45 -7.78
C THR A 144 13.51 1.10 -7.11
N ILE A 145 12.69 0.07 -7.34
CA ILE A 145 12.92 -1.27 -6.79
C ILE A 145 14.24 -1.83 -7.33
N LYS A 146 14.49 -1.74 -8.64
CA LYS A 146 15.78 -2.13 -9.25
C LYS A 146 16.96 -1.42 -8.60
N ALA A 147 16.85 -0.10 -8.39
CA ALA A 147 17.90 0.67 -7.74
C ALA A 147 18.16 0.21 -6.29
N LYS A 148 17.13 -0.27 -5.58
CA LYS A 148 17.24 -0.75 -4.20
C LYS A 148 17.81 -2.16 -4.06
N ILE A 149 17.33 -3.12 -4.87
CA ILE A 149 17.64 -4.55 -4.68
C ILE A 149 18.38 -5.20 -5.85
N GLY A 150 18.69 -4.42 -6.90
CA GLY A 150 19.32 -4.91 -8.13
C GLY A 150 18.33 -5.49 -9.13
N ASP A 151 18.74 -5.58 -10.39
CA ASP A 151 17.87 -5.95 -11.51
C ASP A 151 17.30 -7.36 -11.39
N GLU A 152 18.13 -8.34 -11.01
CA GLU A 152 17.73 -9.74 -10.93
C GLU A 152 16.68 -9.96 -9.84
N ALA A 153 16.92 -9.42 -8.64
CA ALA A 153 15.98 -9.51 -7.52
C ALA A 153 14.69 -8.72 -7.79
N ALA A 154 14.77 -7.56 -8.44
CA ALA A 154 13.61 -6.77 -8.84
C ALA A 154 12.73 -7.52 -9.86
N ASN A 155 13.35 -8.17 -10.85
CA ASN A 155 12.61 -8.98 -11.82
C ASN A 155 11.94 -10.18 -11.17
N LYS A 156 12.64 -10.89 -10.25
CA LYS A 156 12.05 -11.98 -9.47
C LYS A 156 10.85 -11.49 -8.66
N LEU A 157 11.00 -10.39 -7.93
CA LEU A 157 9.93 -9.79 -7.13
C LEU A 157 8.72 -9.44 -8.00
N CYS A 158 8.91 -8.77 -9.14
CA CYS A 158 7.81 -8.45 -10.04
C CYS A 158 7.12 -9.71 -10.61
N ASN A 159 7.89 -10.75 -10.95
CA ASN A 159 7.33 -12.00 -11.49
C ASN A 159 6.54 -12.80 -10.45
N GLU A 160 6.92 -12.71 -9.17
CA GLU A 160 6.23 -13.36 -8.04
C GLU A 160 5.13 -12.48 -7.43
N SER A 161 4.97 -11.24 -7.92
CA SER A 161 3.97 -10.31 -7.41
C SER A 161 2.58 -10.61 -7.96
N MET A 162 1.56 -10.26 -7.17
CA MET A 162 0.18 -10.26 -7.60
C MET A 162 -0.21 -8.90 -8.19
N TYR A 163 -0.93 -8.92 -9.30
CA TYR A 163 -1.45 -7.74 -9.98
C TYR A 163 -2.97 -7.75 -9.92
N PHE A 164 -3.56 -6.73 -9.31
CA PHE A 164 -5.00 -6.50 -9.35
C PHE A 164 -5.31 -5.36 -10.32
N VAL A 165 -6.19 -5.60 -11.30
CA VAL A 165 -6.65 -4.58 -12.25
C VAL A 165 -8.18 -4.55 -12.23
N GLY A 166 -8.74 -3.51 -11.61
CA GLY A 166 -10.19 -3.29 -11.53
C GLY A 166 -10.58 -1.99 -12.20
N ILE A 167 -10.81 -2.03 -13.52
CA ILE A 167 -11.18 -0.85 -14.32
C ILE A 167 -12.45 -1.20 -15.11
N GLY A 168 -13.48 -0.36 -15.01
CA GLY A 168 -14.64 -0.52 -15.89
C GLY A 168 -15.94 0.12 -15.44
N THR A 169 -16.00 0.72 -14.25
CA THR A 169 -17.27 1.29 -13.75
C THR A 169 -17.81 2.45 -14.59
N TYR A 170 -16.95 3.14 -15.35
CA TYR A 170 -17.35 4.24 -16.23
C TYR A 170 -17.62 3.83 -17.69
N ARG A 171 -17.77 2.54 -18.04
CA ARG A 171 -18.16 2.11 -19.40
C ARG A 171 -19.66 2.24 -19.73
N ILE A 172 -20.52 2.67 -18.82
CA ILE A 172 -21.99 2.72 -19.06
C ILE A 172 -22.54 4.12 -19.42
N ALA A 173 -21.75 5.20 -19.39
CA ALA A 173 -22.30 6.56 -19.55
C ALA A 173 -22.06 7.25 -20.91
N CYS A 174 -21.56 6.56 -21.94
CA CYS A 174 -21.36 7.17 -23.27
C CYS A 174 -21.91 6.32 -24.41
N HIS A 175 -23.21 6.02 -24.39
CA HIS A 175 -23.97 5.81 -25.63
C HIS A 175 -25.48 6.01 -25.45
N THR A 176 -25.93 7.26 -25.38
CA THR A 176 -27.23 7.70 -25.91
C THR A 176 -27.21 9.23 -26.04
N SER A 177 -26.86 9.71 -27.23
CA SER A 177 -27.40 10.93 -27.86
C SER A 177 -27.09 10.84 -29.35
#